data_AF-A0A194AF43-F1
#
_entry.id   AF-A0A194AF43-F1
#
_cell.length_a   1.000
_cell.length_b   1.000
_cell.length_c   1.000
_cell.angle_alpha   90.00
_cell.angle_beta   90.00
_cell.angle_gamma   90.00
#
_symmetry.space_group_name_H-M   'P 1'
#
loop_
_entity.id
_entity.type
_entity.pdbx_description
1 polymer ?
#
loop_
_entity_poly.entity_id
_entity_poly.type
_entity_poly.pdbx_seq_one_letter_code
_entity_poly.pdbx_strand_id
1 'polypeptide(L)'
;MRKGHEVGAVIIAFCCAVFLAMGLVWVNIQRVDLAYDLQKMQALLSQKEELNVKLEIERNNLLAPARLRSVARKAGLYEVRPGQMRKLDDSGYE
;
A
#
# COMPACT_ATOMS: atom_id res chain seq x y z
N MET A 1 -25.97 -24.80 57.59
CA MET A 1 -26.18 -24.50 56.15
C MET A 1 -25.41 -23.28 55.62
N ARG A 2 -25.20 -22.20 56.38
CA ARG A 2 -24.52 -20.95 55.90
C ARG A 2 -23.13 -21.13 55.25
N LYS A 3 -22.30 -22.04 55.77
CA LYS A 3 -20.93 -22.30 55.24
C LYS A 3 -20.90 -22.89 53.83
N GLY A 4 -21.95 -23.63 53.41
CA GLY A 4 -21.98 -24.25 52.09
C GLY A 4 -22.15 -23.24 50.95
N HIS A 5 -22.86 -22.14 51.20
CA HIS A 5 -23.06 -21.08 50.20
C HIS A 5 -21.81 -20.22 50.01
N GLU A 6 -21.05 -19.97 51.08
CA GLU A 6 -19.77 -19.24 51.01
C GLU A 6 -18.72 -20.04 50.24
N VAL A 7 -18.64 -21.36 50.47
CA VAL A 7 -17.75 -22.26 49.71
C VAL A 7 -18.15 -22.31 48.24
N GLY A 8 -19.45 -22.40 47.93
CA GLY A 8 -19.94 -22.36 46.55
C GLY A 8 -19.58 -21.06 45.82
N ALA A 9 -19.73 -19.90 46.50
CA ALA A 9 -19.37 -18.60 45.95
C ALA A 9 -17.86 -18.49 45.64
N VAL A 10 -17.00 -19.02 46.53
CA VAL A 10 -15.54 -19.03 46.32
C VAL A 10 -15.16 -19.91 45.12
N ILE A 11 -15.79 -21.07 44.97
CA ILE A 11 -15.54 -21.97 43.83
C ILE A 11 -15.94 -21.28 42.51
N ILE A 12 -17.10 -20.63 42.47
CA ILE A 12 -17.55 -19.90 41.29
C ILE A 12 -16.59 -18.76 40.96
N ALA A 13 -16.18 -17.97 41.96
CA ALA A 13 -15.22 -16.88 41.77
C ALA A 13 -13.87 -17.39 41.23
N PHE A 14 -13.39 -18.51 41.76
CA PHE A 14 -12.17 -19.16 41.28
C PHE A 14 -12.30 -19.63 39.83
N CYS A 15 -13.40 -20.32 39.48
CA CYS A 15 -13.67 -20.73 38.10
C CYS A 15 -13.70 -19.52 37.15
N CYS A 16 -14.41 -18.45 37.52
CA CYS A 16 -14.46 -17.22 36.73
C CYS A 16 -13.07 -16.61 36.54
N ALA A 17 -12.24 -16.57 37.59
CA ALA A 17 -10.88 -16.06 37.51
C ALA A 17 -10.02 -16.89 36.53
N VAL A 18 -10.14 -18.22 36.57
CA VAL A 18 -9.44 -19.12 35.63
C VAL A 18 -9.90 -18.89 34.19
N PHE A 19 -11.21 -18.79 33.95
CA PHE A 19 -11.75 -18.52 32.62
C PHE A 19 -11.27 -17.17 32.07
N LEU A 20 -11.28 -16.12 32.90
CA LEU A 20 -10.79 -14.81 32.52
C LEU A 20 -9.29 -14.83 32.23
N ALA A 21 -8.49 -15.48 33.07
CA ALA A 21 -7.05 -15.62 32.86
C ALA A 21 -6.75 -16.36 31.54
N MET A 22 -7.48 -17.43 31.26
CA MET A 22 -7.36 -18.17 30.00
C MET A 22 -7.75 -17.31 28.79
N GLY A 23 -8.89 -16.60 28.88
CA GLY A 23 -9.33 -15.66 27.84
C GLY A 23 -8.32 -14.54 27.59
N LEU A 24 -7.65 -14.06 28.64
CA LEU A 24 -6.63 -13.03 28.53
C LEU A 24 -5.41 -13.50 27.73
N VAL A 25 -4.95 -14.73 28.00
CA VAL A 25 -3.85 -15.36 27.24
C VAL A 25 -4.26 -15.55 25.78
N TRP A 26 -5.49 -16.00 25.53
CA TRP A 26 -6.00 -16.17 24.18
C TRP A 26 -6.04 -14.87 23.38
N VAL A 27 -6.61 -13.81 23.96
CA VAL A 27 -6.63 -12.47 23.35
C VAL A 27 -5.21 -11.95 23.12
N ASN A 28 -4.28 -12.23 24.03
CA ASN A 28 -2.89 -11.83 23.86
C ASN A 28 -2.25 -12.48 22.63
N ILE A 29 -2.45 -13.78 22.43
CA ILE A 29 -1.96 -14.51 21.25
C ILE A 29 -2.55 -13.92 19.97
N GLN A 30 -3.87 -13.69 19.93
CA GLN A 30 -4.52 -13.07 18.77
C GLN A 30 -3.98 -11.67 18.47
N ARG A 31 -3.73 -10.87 19.51
CA ARG A 31 -3.18 -9.52 19.37
C ARG A 31 -1.79 -9.54 18.77
N VAL A 32 -0.95 -10.49 19.20
CA VAL A 32 0.40 -10.66 18.67
C VAL A 32 0.36 -11.11 17.22
N ASP A 33 -0.48 -12.08 16.87
CA ASP A 33 -0.68 -12.55 15.50
C ASP A 33 -1.13 -11.41 14.57
N LEU A 34 -2.12 -10.63 15.00
CA LEU A 34 -2.59 -9.46 14.25
C LEU A 34 -1.49 -8.40 14.06
N ALA A 35 -0.67 -8.16 15.09
CA ALA A 35 0.45 -7.23 14.98
C ALA A 35 1.48 -7.71 13.94
N TYR A 36 1.77 -9.00 13.90
CA TYR A 36 2.64 -9.59 12.88
C TYR A 36 2.07 -9.45 11.47
N ASP A 37 0.80 -9.75 11.28
CA ASP A 37 0.17 -9.63 9.96
C ASP A 37 0.14 -8.16 9.50
N LEU A 38 -0.17 -7.23 10.41
CA LEU A 38 -0.15 -5.80 10.12
C LEU A 38 1.25 -5.32 9.74
N GLN A 39 2.29 -5.76 10.46
CA GLN A 39 3.67 -5.44 10.13
C GLN A 39 4.07 -5.99 8.74
N LYS A 40 3.62 -7.20 8.41
CA LYS A 40 3.86 -7.81 7.10
C LYS A 40 3.17 -7.02 5.98
N MET A 41 1.91 -6.63 6.17
CA MET A 41 1.18 -5.81 5.20
C MET A 41 1.84 -4.44 5.02
N GLN A 42 2.31 -3.82 6.10
CA GLN A 42 3.02 -2.54 6.03
C GLN A 42 4.34 -2.66 5.26
N ALA A 43 5.09 -3.75 5.44
CA ALA A 43 6.31 -4.01 4.68
C ALA A 43 6.02 -4.21 3.18
N LEU A 44 4.94 -4.96 2.85
CA LEU A 44 4.52 -5.14 1.46
C LEU A 44 4.09 -3.81 0.82
N LEU A 45 3.33 -2.99 1.55
CA LEU A 45 2.90 -1.68 1.08
C LEU A 45 4.10 -0.77 0.83
N SER A 46 5.04 -0.71 1.77
CA SER A 46 6.28 0.08 1.64
C SER A 46 7.10 -0.37 0.42
N GLN A 47 7.26 -1.68 0.20
CA GLN A 47 7.96 -2.20 -0.97
C GLN A 47 7.28 -1.79 -2.29
N LYS A 48 5.95 -1.82 -2.33
CA LYS A 48 5.18 -1.42 -3.52
C LYS A 48 5.29 0.08 -3.78
N GLU A 49 5.26 0.89 -2.72
CA GLU A 49 5.43 2.34 -2.80
C GLU A 49 6.82 2.71 -3.31
N GLU A 50 7.88 2.09 -2.77
CA GLU A 50 9.26 2.28 -3.24
C GLU A 50 9.40 1.94 -4.73
N LEU A 51 8.82 0.81 -5.16
CA LEU A 51 8.85 0.42 -6.56
C LEU A 51 8.11 1.41 -7.46
N ASN A 52 6.96 1.92 -7.01
CA ASN A 52 6.18 2.90 -7.75
C ASN A 52 6.96 4.21 -7.92
N VAL A 53 7.57 4.73 -6.85
CA VAL A 53 8.43 5.91 -6.89
C VAL A 53 9.57 5.73 -7.89
N LYS A 54 10.23 4.56 -7.88
CA LYS A 54 11.31 4.27 -8.84
C LYS A 54 10.82 4.29 -10.28
N LEU A 55 9.69 3.63 -10.55
CA LEU A 55 9.09 3.61 -11.89
C LEU A 55 8.66 5.00 -12.34
N GLU A 56 8.15 5.83 -11.43
CA GLU A 56 7.77 7.20 -11.73
C GLU A 56 8.99 8.06 -12.12
N ILE A 57 10.12 7.90 -11.41
CA ILE A 57 11.38 8.56 -11.76
C ILE A 57 11.86 8.12 -13.15
N GLU A 58 11.85 6.82 -13.43
CA GLU A 58 12.25 6.29 -14.74
C GLU A 58 11.34 6.78 -15.86
N ARG A 59 10.01 6.78 -15.64
CA ARG A 59 9.03 7.35 -16.56
C ARG A 59 9.33 8.82 -16.84
N ASN A 60 9.54 9.62 -15.81
CA ASN A 60 9.82 11.05 -15.95
C ASN A 60 11.15 11.29 -16.69
N ASN A 61 12.17 10.46 -16.45
CA ASN A 61 13.43 10.51 -17.18
C ASN A 61 13.26 10.13 -18.67
N LEU A 62 12.45 9.10 -18.96
CA LEU A 62 12.11 8.70 -20.34
C LEU A 62 11.33 9.80 -21.06
N LEU A 63 10.45 10.51 -20.34
CA LEU A 63 9.67 11.65 -20.85
C LEU A 63 10.45 12.97 -20.85
N ALA A 64 11.69 12.99 -20.35
CA ALA A 64 12.48 14.22 -20.31
C ALA A 64 12.74 14.74 -21.73
N PRO A 65 12.51 16.04 -22.02
CA PRO A 65 12.65 16.60 -23.36
C PRO A 65 14.03 16.37 -23.99
N ALA A 66 15.09 16.38 -23.19
CA ALA A 66 16.45 16.10 -23.66
C ALA A 66 16.60 14.65 -24.15
N ARG A 67 16.01 13.69 -23.42
CA ARG A 67 15.97 12.28 -23.83
C ARG A 67 15.11 12.09 -25.06
N LEU A 68 13.91 12.68 -25.12
CA LEU A 68 13.06 12.64 -26.31
C LEU A 68 13.78 13.20 -27.54
N ARG A 69 14.42 14.38 -27.42
CA ARG A 69 15.21 14.96 -28.51
C ARG A 69 16.37 14.05 -28.94
N SER A 70 17.01 13.37 -28.00
CA SER A 70 18.08 12.41 -28.33
C SER A 70 17.55 11.20 -29.11
N VAL A 71 16.38 10.68 -28.74
CA VAL A 71 15.73 9.55 -29.43
C VAL A 71 15.20 9.98 -30.78
N ALA A 72 14.53 11.15 -30.86
CA ALA A 72 14.07 11.75 -32.10
C ALA A 72 15.22 11.90 -33.10
N ARG A 73 16.36 12.48 -32.67
CA ARG A 73 17.55 12.59 -33.52
C ARG A 73 18.06 11.24 -34.02
N LYS A 74 18.09 10.21 -33.17
CA LYS A 74 18.48 8.85 -33.58
C LYS A 74 17.50 8.23 -34.57
N ALA A 75 16.22 8.56 -34.48
CA ALA A 75 15.18 8.14 -35.41
C ALA A 75 15.12 9.00 -36.69
N GLY A 76 16.04 9.95 -36.87
CA GLY A 76 16.04 10.88 -38.02
C GLY A 76 15.01 12.01 -37.93
N LEU A 77 14.34 12.16 -36.78
CA LEU A 77 13.38 13.20 -36.50
C LEU A 77 14.08 14.44 -35.93
N TYR A 78 13.77 15.61 -36.48
CA TYR A 78 14.32 16.89 -36.07
C TYR A 78 13.22 17.96 -35.97
N GLU A 79 13.54 19.06 -35.29
CA GLU A 79 12.62 20.18 -35.14
C GLU A 79 12.29 20.77 -36.52
N VAL A 80 10.99 20.90 -36.79
CA VAL A 80 10.46 21.32 -38.09
C VAL A 80 10.83 22.80 -38.30
N ARG A 81 11.51 23.12 -39.41
CA ARG A 81 11.89 24.51 -39.70
C ARG A 81 10.66 25.35 -40.07
N PRO A 82 10.68 26.68 -39.85
CA PRO A 82 9.62 27.56 -40.32
C PRO A 82 9.36 27.34 -41.82
N GLY A 83 8.11 27.02 -42.19
CA GLY A 83 7.69 26.71 -43.57
C GLY A 83 7.54 25.23 -43.93
N GLN A 84 7.93 24.29 -43.05
CA GLN A 84 7.79 22.84 -43.29
C GLN A 84 6.50 22.22 -42.70
N MET A 85 5.74 22.94 -41.88
CA MET A 85 4.42 22.49 -41.42
C MET A 85 3.31 22.99 -42.36
N ARG A 86 2.58 22.06 -42.98
CA ARG A 86 1.33 22.38 -43.68
C ARG A 86 0.26 22.67 -42.63
N LYS A 87 -0.20 23.93 -42.53
CA LYS A 87 -1.44 24.24 -41.80
C LYS A 87 -2.59 23.68 -42.63
N LEU A 88 -3.34 22.71 -42.10
CA LEU A 88 -4.65 22.41 -42.67
C LEU A 88 -5.54 23.60 -42.32
N ASP A 89 -6.05 24.26 -43.35
CA ASP A 89 -7.14 25.22 -43.21
C ASP A 89 -8.40 24.47 -42.75
N ASP A 90 -9.22 25.12 -41.92
CA ASP A 90 -10.42 24.53 -41.30
C ASP A 90 -11.60 24.37 -42.30
N SER A 91 -11.32 24.51 -43.60
CA SER A 91 -12.27 24.46 -44.71
C SER A 91 -12.65 23.02 -45.14
N GLY A 92 -12.49 22.04 -44.25
CA GLY A 92 -12.71 20.61 -44.53
C GLY A 92 -13.93 19.97 -43.87
N TYR A 93 -14.79 20.75 -43.20
CA TYR A 93 -16.04 20.28 -42.62
C TYR A 93 -17.21 21.17 -43.08
N GLU A 94 -17.63 21.00 -44.34
CA GLU A 94 -18.98 21.36 -44.79
C GLU A 94 -19.80 20.09 -45.04
#